data_AF-A0A351J2S4-F1
#
_entry.id   AF-A0A351J2S4-F1
#
_cell.length_a   1.000
_cell.length_b   1.000
_cell.length_c   1.000
_cell.angle_alpha   90.00
_cell.angle_beta   90.00
_cell.angle_gamma   90.00
#
_symmetry.space_group_name_H-M   'P 1'
#
loop_
_entity.id
_entity.type
_entity.pdbx_description
1 polymer ?
#
loop_
_entity_poly.entity_id
_entity_poly.type
_entity_poly.pdbx_seq_one_letter_code
_entity_poly.pdbx_strand_id
1 'polypeptide(L)'
;YIIDLQKTVKKVEEAYNFVRDVAMDGGALLFVGTKKQAQDAIKEEAERAGMFYVINRWPGGMLTNFKTIKKSLARLNQLYKFEEDGTFD
;
A
#
# COMPACT_ATOMS: atom_id res chain seq x y z
N TYR A 1 -9.81 13.61 -24.69
CA TYR A 1 -8.49 13.04 -25.01
C TYR A 1 -8.61 11.52 -25.08
N ILE A 2 -7.96 10.88 -26.05
CA ILE A 2 -7.96 9.41 -26.21
C ILE A 2 -6.55 8.92 -25.87
N ILE A 3 -6.46 7.82 -25.11
CA ILE A 3 -5.20 7.20 -24.72
C ILE A 3 -4.74 6.25 -25.84
N ASP A 4 -3.45 6.31 -26.19
CA ASP A 4 -2.83 5.42 -27.17
C ASP A 4 -2.54 4.05 -26.56
N LEU A 5 -3.34 3.06 -26.95
CA LEU A 5 -3.26 1.69 -26.43
C LEU A 5 -1.95 0.98 -26.83
N GLN A 6 -1.33 1.31 -27.97
CA GLN A 6 -0.06 0.68 -28.35
C GLN A 6 1.07 1.10 -27.41
N LYS A 7 1.07 2.37 -26.99
CA LYS A 7 2.01 2.85 -25.96
C LYS A 7 1.71 2.22 -24.60
N THR A 8 0.43 2.10 -24.24
CA THR A 8 0.03 1.47 -22.97
C THR A 8 0.52 0.03 -22.88
N VAL A 9 0.32 -0.79 -23.92
CA VAL A 9 0.75 -2.20 -23.89
C VAL A 9 2.25 -2.32 -23.66
N LYS A 10 3.06 -1.56 -24.41
CA LYS A 10 4.53 -1.57 -24.24
C LYS A 10 4.95 -1.14 -22.84
N LYS A 11 4.33 -0.09 -22.29
CA LYS A 11 4.65 0.42 -20.95
C LYS A 11 4.17 -0.49 -19.82
N VAL A 12 3.06 -1.19 -20.01
CA VAL A 12 2.59 -2.21 -19.06
C VAL A 12 3.56 -3.39 -19.03
N GLU A 13 4.08 -3.83 -20.18
CA GLU A 13 5.07 -4.91 -20.24
C GLU A 13 6.40 -4.54 -19.54
N GLU A 14 6.90 -3.32 -19.77
CA GLU A 14 8.07 -2.79 -19.05
C GLU A 14 7.84 -2.78 -17.52
N ALA A 15 6.68 -2.28 -17.08
CA ALA A 15 6.32 -2.23 -15.66
C ALA A 15 6.16 -3.63 -15.04
N TYR A 16 5.56 -4.57 -15.77
CA TYR A 16 5.39 -5.95 -15.33
C TYR A 16 6.74 -6.63 -15.07
N ASN A 17 7.69 -6.50 -15.99
CA ASN A 17 9.02 -7.06 -15.82
C ASN A 17 9.74 -6.47 -14.59
N PHE A 18 9.65 -5.15 -14.40
CA PHE A 18 10.23 -4.51 -13.21
C PHE A 18 9.61 -5.02 -11.90
N VAL A 19 8.27 -5.11 -11.83
CA VAL A 19 7.57 -5.61 -10.63
C VAL A 19 7.94 -7.08 -10.35
N ARG A 20 8.04 -7.91 -11.40
CA ARG A 20 8.48 -9.30 -11.28
C ARG A 20 9.89 -9.37 -10.69
N ASP A 21 10.83 -8.61 -11.23
CA ASP A 21 12.23 -8.66 -10.79
C ASP A 21 12.35 -8.19 -9.33
N VAL A 22 11.64 -7.12 -8.93
CA VAL A 22 11.57 -6.67 -7.53
C VAL A 22 11.00 -7.74 -6.60
N ALA A 23 9.95 -8.45 -7.04
CA ALA A 23 9.35 -9.53 -6.25
C ALA A 23 10.30 -10.74 -6.12
N MET A 24 11.05 -11.08 -7.18
CA MET A 24 12.05 -12.15 -7.17
C MET A 24 13.19 -11.86 -6.20
N ASP A 25 13.57 -10.60 -6.05
CA ASP A 25 14.59 -10.14 -5.09
C ASP A 25 14.06 -10.07 -3.63
N GLY A 26 12.81 -10.47 -3.40
CA GLY A 26 12.16 -10.40 -2.09
C GLY A 26 11.77 -8.98 -1.67
N GLY A 27 11.69 -8.06 -2.62
CA GLY A 27 11.24 -6.69 -2.40
C GLY A 27 9.76 -6.61 -2.01
N ALA A 28 9.43 -5.62 -1.17
CA ALA A 28 8.05 -5.32 -0.80
C ALA A 28 7.45 -4.29 -1.75
N LEU A 29 6.22 -4.55 -2.20
CA LEU A 29 5.43 -3.63 -3.02
C LEU A 29 4.35 -2.96 -2.16
N LEU A 30 4.15 -1.66 -2.41
CA LEU A 30 3.11 -0.87 -1.73
C LEU A 30 2.08 -0.41 -2.75
N PHE A 31 0.87 -0.93 -2.65
CA PHE A 31 -0.25 -0.55 -3.51
C PHE A 31 -0.93 0.70 -2.95
N VAL A 32 -1.21 1.69 -3.79
CA VAL A 32 -1.77 2.98 -3.33
C VAL A 32 -2.93 3.39 -4.22
N GLY A 33 -4.10 3.57 -3.62
CA GLY A 33 -5.20 4.23 -4.31
C GLY A 33 -6.29 4.66 -3.37
N THR A 34 -6.42 5.98 -3.26
CA THR A 34 -7.24 6.64 -2.25
C THR A 34 -8.63 7.04 -2.75
N LYS A 35 -8.89 6.83 -4.05
CA LYS A 35 -10.18 7.11 -4.69
C LYS A 35 -11.17 6.01 -4.36
N LYS A 36 -12.40 6.36 -4.00
CA LYS A 36 -13.48 5.42 -3.64
C LYS A 36 -13.64 4.27 -4.66
N GLN A 37 -13.53 4.55 -5.96
CA GLN A 37 -13.68 3.54 -7.01
C GLN A 37 -12.52 2.53 -7.09
N ALA A 38 -11.38 2.84 -6.50
CA ALA A 38 -10.17 2.02 -6.56
C ALA A 38 -9.86 1.32 -5.23
N GLN A 39 -10.52 1.69 -4.13
CA GLN A 39 -10.20 1.18 -2.79
C GLN A 39 -10.36 -0.33 -2.71
N ASP A 40 -11.52 -0.84 -3.12
CA ASP A 40 -11.84 -2.27 -3.02
C ASP A 40 -10.90 -3.10 -3.90
N ALA A 41 -10.74 -2.70 -5.17
CA ALA A 41 -9.86 -3.39 -6.12
C ALA A 41 -8.39 -3.43 -5.66
N ILE A 42 -7.88 -2.33 -5.10
CA ILE A 42 -6.50 -2.27 -4.63
C ILE A 42 -6.30 -3.10 -3.38
N LYS A 43 -7.25 -3.06 -2.45
CA LYS A 43 -7.21 -3.88 -1.24
C LYS A 43 -7.20 -5.36 -1.60
N GLU A 44 -8.14 -5.80 -2.42
CA GLU A 44 -8.29 -7.20 -2.82
C GLU A 44 -7.03 -7.72 -3.51
N GLU A 45 -6.49 -7.00 -4.50
CA GLU A 45 -5.31 -7.46 -5.23
C GLU A 45 -4.04 -7.43 -4.38
N ALA A 46 -3.89 -6.46 -3.48
CA ALA A 46 -2.75 -6.44 -2.55
C ALA A 46 -2.82 -7.59 -1.53
N GLU A 47 -4.00 -7.89 -0.99
CA GLU A 47 -4.22 -9.01 -0.07
C GLU A 47 -3.99 -10.36 -0.79
N ARG A 48 -4.48 -10.52 -2.02
CA ARG A 48 -4.21 -11.69 -2.87
C ARG A 48 -2.72 -11.88 -3.16
N ALA A 49 -1.99 -10.78 -3.35
CA ALA A 49 -0.54 -10.80 -3.58
C ALA A 49 0.28 -10.92 -2.28
N GLY A 50 -0.35 -10.83 -1.09
CA GLY A 50 0.36 -10.81 0.19
C GLY A 50 1.23 -9.57 0.40
N MET A 51 0.87 -8.45 -0.24
CA MET A 51 1.63 -7.20 -0.26
C MET A 51 0.92 -6.09 0.54
N PHE A 52 1.62 -4.98 0.78
CA PHE A 52 1.10 -3.86 1.56
C PHE A 52 0.22 -2.93 0.71
N TYR A 53 -0.76 -2.26 1.33
CA TYR A 53 -1.61 -1.29 0.65
C TYR A 53 -1.97 -0.05 1.47
N VAL A 54 -2.36 1.02 0.78
CA VAL A 54 -2.96 2.25 1.33
C VAL A 54 -4.17 2.65 0.48
N ILE A 55 -5.36 2.44 1.04
CA ILE A 55 -6.64 2.76 0.37
C ILE A 55 -7.33 4.00 0.97
N ASN A 56 -7.00 4.39 2.19
CA ASN A 56 -7.50 5.62 2.80
C ASN A 56 -6.58 6.79 2.49
N ARG A 57 -6.65 7.85 3.28
CA ARG A 57 -5.82 9.05 3.11
C ARG A 57 -4.33 8.67 3.23
N TRP A 58 -3.54 9.09 2.25
CA TRP A 58 -2.08 9.06 2.31
C TRP A 58 -1.55 10.23 3.16
N PRO A 59 -0.96 9.98 4.34
CA PRO A 59 -0.39 11.05 5.15
C PRO A 59 0.87 11.62 4.48
N GLY A 60 1.00 12.94 4.46
CA GLY A 60 2.24 13.58 4.02
C GLY A 60 3.41 13.07 4.86
N GLY A 61 4.51 12.68 4.20
CA GLY A 61 5.68 12.14 4.88
C GLY A 61 5.62 10.64 5.19
N MET A 62 4.67 9.88 4.65
CA MET A 62 4.56 8.43 4.88
C MET A 62 5.87 7.67 4.62
N LEU A 63 6.57 8.01 3.52
CA LEU A 63 7.86 7.43 3.15
C LEU A 63 9.05 8.30 3.59
N THR A 64 8.94 9.63 3.44
CA THR A 64 10.06 10.55 3.70
C THR A 64 10.28 10.85 5.18
N ASN A 65 9.26 10.71 6.02
CA ASN A 65 9.32 10.88 7.47
C ASN A 65 8.84 9.62 8.21
N PHE A 66 9.38 8.48 7.81
CA PHE A 66 8.97 7.18 8.34
C PHE A 66 9.19 7.05 9.87
N LYS A 67 10.21 7.72 10.42
CA LYS A 67 10.49 7.71 11.87
C LYS A 67 9.31 8.22 12.69
N THR A 68 8.64 9.28 12.24
CA THR A 68 7.46 9.83 12.93
C THR A 68 6.24 8.94 12.72
N ILE A 69 6.02 8.45 11.49
CA ILE A 69 4.90 7.55 11.18
C ILE A 69 4.98 6.26 12.00
N LYS A 70 6.18 5.70 12.18
CA LYS A 70 6.42 4.52 13.01
C LYS A 70 6.05 4.74 14.48
N LYS A 71 6.23 5.96 15.01
CA LYS A 71 5.78 6.29 16.38
C LYS A 71 4.26 6.29 16.48
N SER A 72 3.56 6.86 15.50
CA SER A 72 2.10 6.83 15.45
C SER A 72 1.56 5.40 15.33
N LEU A 73 2.21 4.56 14.53
CA LEU A 73 1.87 3.14 14.41
C LEU A 73 2.12 2.38 15.72
N ALA A 74 3.25 2.63 16.40
CA ALA A 74 3.52 2.03 17.69
C ALA A 74 2.47 2.42 18.75
N ARG A 75 2.04 3.70 18.74
CA ARG A 75 0.95 4.16 19.60
C ARG A 75 -0.38 3.47 19.27
N LEU A 76 -0.70 3.30 17.99
CA LEU A 76 -1.89 2.57 17.57
C LEU A 76 -1.87 1.12 18.07
N ASN A 77 -0.75 0.41 17.91
CA ASN A 77 -0.60 -0.95 18.40
C ASN A 77 -0.70 -1.05 19.93
N GLN A 78 -0.22 -0.03 20.67
CA GLN A 78 -0.43 0.03 22.12
C GLN A 78 -1.91 0.20 22.49
N LEU A 79 -2.66 1.00 21.73
CA LEU A 79 -4.10 1.18 21.96
C LEU A 79 -4.87 -0.12 21.73
N TYR A 80 -4.55 -0.87 20.66
CA TYR A 80 -5.15 -2.19 20.43
C TYR A 80 -4.84 -3.17 21.56
N LYS A 81 -3.61 -3.17 22.09
CA LYS A 81 -3.27 -4.00 23.26
C LYS A 81 -4.07 -3.65 24.50
N PHE A 82 -4.21 -2.35 24.81
CA PHE A 82 -4.98 -1.91 25.97
C PHE A 82 -6.47 -2.22 25.85
N GLU A 83 -7.01 -2.25 24.63
CA GLU A 83 -8.36 -2.71 24.33
C GLU A 83 -8.51 -4.22 24.57
N GLU A 84 -7.56 -5.04 24.09
CA GLU A 84 -7.54 -6.48 24.33
C GLU A 84 -7.35 -6.86 25.81
N ASP A 85 -6.50 -6.09 26.53
CA ASP A 85 -6.18 -6.32 27.94
C ASP A 85 -7.24 -5.75 28.90
N GLY A 86 -8.33 -5.15 28.39
CA GLY A 86 -9.42 -4.60 29.20
C GLY A 86 -9.02 -3.44 30.11
N THR A 87 -7.91 -2.74 29.81
CA THR A 87 -7.39 -1.65 30.65
C THR A 87 -8.18 -0.34 30.49
N PHE A 88 -9.11 -0.30 29.53
CA PHE A 88 -10.01 0.82 29.30
C PHE A 88 -11.35 0.72 30.06
N ASP A 89 -11.62 -0.42 30.72
CA ASP A 89 -12.75 -0.62 31.64
C ASP A 89 -12.35 -0.38 33.11
#